data_AF-A0A139LD00-F1
#
_entry.id   AF-A0A139LD00-F1
#
_cell.length_a   1.000
_cell.length_b   1.000
_cell.length_c   1.000
_cell.angle_alpha   90.00
_cell.angle_beta   90.00
_cell.angle_gamma   90.00
#
_symmetry.space_group_name_H-M   'P 1'
#
loop_
_entity.id
_entity.type
_entity.pdbx_description
1 polymer ?
#
loop_
_entity_poly.entity_id
_entity_poly.type
_entity_poly.pdbx_seq_one_letter_code
_entity_poly.pdbx_strand_id
1 'polypeptide(L)' 'MVETILITLLIVAISLVLLGVKVFFTKGGKFPNGHVSGNKALRQKGIGCAQSQDREAQKKPRFSINELEKALNDSMN' A
#
# COMPACT_ATOMS: atom_id res chain seq x y z
N MET A 1 19.91 -41.82 -3.84
CA MET A 1 18.97 -41.16 -4.78
C MET A 1 17.56 -41.06 -4.21
N VAL A 2 16.97 -42.16 -3.74
CA VAL A 2 15.62 -42.12 -3.11
C VAL A 2 15.64 -41.32 -1.79
N GLU A 3 16.60 -41.55 -0.90
CA GLU A 3 16.73 -40.78 0.35
C GLU A 3 16.90 -39.29 0.12
N THR A 4 17.77 -38.90 -0.83
CA THR A 4 17.96 -37.51 -1.21
C THR A 4 16.65 -36.90 -1.73
N ILE A 5 15.89 -37.60 -2.57
CA ILE A 5 14.60 -37.10 -3.07
C ILE A 5 13.60 -36.91 -1.92
N LEU A 6 13.52 -37.86 -0.99
CA LEU A 6 12.64 -37.77 0.17
C LEU A 6 12.98 -36.58 1.07
N ILE A 7 14.26 -36.37 1.35
CA ILE A 7 14.73 -35.23 2.14
C ILE A 7 14.38 -33.91 1.43
N THR A 8 14.62 -33.81 0.13
CA THR A 8 14.31 -32.59 -0.62
C THR A 8 12.80 -32.29 -0.61
N LEU A 9 11.96 -33.30 -0.82
CA LEU A 9 10.50 -33.14 -0.77
C LEU A 9 10.02 -32.69 0.62
N LEU A 10 10.59 -33.25 1.68
CA LEU A 10 10.28 -32.86 3.05
C LEU A 10 10.65 -31.39 3.32
N ILE A 11 11.83 -30.94 2.88
CA ILE A 11 12.28 -29.55 3.05
C ILE A 11 11.38 -28.58 2.27
N VAL A 12 11.02 -28.92 1.03
CA VAL A 12 10.12 -28.09 0.20
C VAL A 12 8.73 -28.00 0.84
N ALA A 13 8.20 -29.12 1.34
CA ALA A 13 6.90 -29.13 2.02
C ALA A 13 6.91 -28.22 3.26
N ILE A 14 7.95 -28.31 4.09
CA ILE A 14 8.12 -27.44 5.27
C ILE A 14 8.19 -25.98 4.83
N SER A 15 8.94 -25.66 3.78
CA SER A 15 9.07 -24.29 3.27
C SER A 15 7.74 -23.68 2.83
N LEU A 16 6.91 -24.45 2.13
CA LEU A 16 5.56 -24.02 1.70
C LEU A 16 4.64 -23.77 2.91
N VAL A 17 4.69 -24.67 3.90
CA VAL A 17 3.91 -24.51 5.14
C VAL A 17 4.35 -23.26 5.89
N LEU A 18 5.66 -23.06 6.08
CA LEU A 18 6.22 -21.90 6.77
C LEU A 18 5.86 -20.58 6.07
N LEU A 19 5.99 -20.52 4.74
CA LEU A 19 5.62 -19.34 3.97
C LEU A 19 4.11 -19.03 4.06
N GLY A 20 3.29 -20.08 4.13
CA GLY A 20 1.84 -19.98 4.19
C GLY A 20 1.24 -19.95 5.59
N VAL A 21 2.02 -19.89 6.69
CA VAL A 21 1.48 -20.05 8.07
C VAL A 21 0.28 -19.13 8.31
N LYS A 22 0.38 -17.87 7.89
CA LYS A 22 -0.70 -16.89 8.05
C LYS A 22 -1.93 -17.24 7.21
N VAL A 23 -1.75 -17.80 6.02
CA VAL A 23 -2.86 -18.19 5.13
C VAL A 23 -3.53 -19.47 5.63
N PHE A 24 -2.75 -20.46 6.08
CA PHE A 24 -3.27 -21.77 6.51
C PHE A 24 -3.82 -21.79 7.94
N PHE A 25 -3.20 -21.07 8.88
CA PHE A 25 -3.51 -21.19 10.31
C PHE A 25 -4.24 -19.98 10.91
N THR A 26 -4.54 -18.92 10.15
CA THR A 26 -5.35 -17.81 10.66
C THR A 26 -6.79 -17.84 10.13
N LYS A 27 -7.76 -17.56 11.01
CA LYS A 27 -9.19 -17.53 10.62
C LYS A 27 -9.43 -16.37 9.65
N GLY A 28 -9.76 -16.70 8.41
CA GLY A 28 -9.87 -15.71 7.32
C GLY A 28 -8.54 -15.37 6.65
N GLY A 29 -7.53 -16.24 6.76
CA GLY A 29 -6.25 -16.13 6.08
C GLY A 29 -6.44 -15.91 4.57
N LYS A 30 -5.97 -14.75 4.10
CA LYS A 30 -5.93 -14.40 2.67
C LYS A 30 -4.53 -13.92 2.35
N PHE A 31 -4.12 -14.14 1.11
CA PHE A 31 -2.91 -13.48 0.62
C PHE A 31 -3.08 -11.95 0.73
N PRO A 32 -2.04 -11.23 1.19
CA PRO A 32 -2.11 -9.78 1.30
C PRO A 32 -2.39 -9.14 -0.06
N ASN A 33 -3.23 -8.12 -0.09
CA ASN A 33 -3.49 -7.36 -1.32
C ASN A 33 -2.25 -6.55 -1.69
N GLY A 34 -1.53 -6.99 -2.72
CA GLY A 34 -0.38 -6.27 -3.29
C GLY A 34 -0.78 -5.02 -4.09
N HIS A 35 -2.05 -4.87 -4.44
CA HIS A 35 -2.53 -3.73 -5.20
C HIS A 35 -2.50 -2.45 -4.36
N VAL A 36 -1.81 -1.40 -4.83
CA VAL A 36 -1.62 -0.13 -4.10
C VAL A 36 -2.94 0.44 -3.56
N SER A 37 -3.98 0.49 -4.39
CA SER A 37 -5.31 1.00 -4.02
C SER A 37 -6.07 0.12 -3.01
N GLY A 38 -5.83 -1.19 -3.04
CA GLY A 38 -6.51 -2.16 -2.16
C GLY A 38 -5.79 -2.41 -0.84
N ASN A 39 -4.56 -1.90 -0.69
CA ASN A 39 -3.74 -2.12 0.48
C ASN A 39 -4.06 -1.09 1.57
N LYS A 40 -4.71 -1.55 2.65
CA LYS A 40 -5.08 -0.71 3.80
C LYS A 40 -3.89 0.01 4.43
N ALA A 41 -2.73 -0.65 4.50
CA ALA A 41 -1.53 -0.06 5.11
C ALA A 41 -0.96 1.09 4.24
N LEU A 42 -0.97 0.93 2.91
CA LEU A 42 -0.55 2.01 2.00
C LEU A 42 -1.55 3.17 2.03
N ARG A 43 -2.85 2.85 2.12
CA ARG A 43 -3.90 3.87 2.23
C ARG A 43 -3.81 4.69 3.52
N GLN A 44 -3.49 4.05 4.65
CA GLN A 44 -3.22 4.75 5.92
C GLN A 44 -2.01 5.68 5.85
N LYS A 45 -1.01 5.33 5.01
CA LYS A 45 0.15 6.19 4.75
C LYS A 45 -0.12 7.29 3.71
N GLY A 46 -1.34 7.40 3.18
CA GLY A 46 -1.69 8.35 2.11
C GLY A 46 -1.08 8.00 0.75
N ILE A 47 -0.60 6.78 0.56
CA ILE A 47 0.04 6.35 -0.69
C ILE A 47 -1.03 5.78 -1.62
N GLY A 48 -1.37 6.54 -2.67
CA GLY A 48 -2.31 6.16 -3.73
C GLY A 48 -1.62 5.71 -5.03
N CYS A 49 -2.40 5.40 -6.07
CA CYS A 49 -1.83 5.28 -7.42
C CYS A 49 -1.42 6.66 -7.93
N ALA A 50 -0.43 6.72 -8.83
CA ALA A 50 0.07 7.98 -9.40
C ALA A 50 -1.08 8.87 -9.91
N GLN A 51 -1.99 8.30 -10.71
CA GLN A 51 -3.15 9.03 -11.24
C GLN A 51 -4.07 9.61 -10.16
N SER A 52 -4.31 8.88 -9.06
CA SER A 52 -5.13 9.38 -7.96
C SER A 52 -4.44 10.53 -7.22
N GLN A 53 -3.12 10.41 -7.00
CA GLN A 53 -2.31 11.45 -6.35
C GLN A 53 -2.22 12.70 -7.23
N ASP A 54 -2.03 12.53 -8.54
CA ASP A 54 -2.01 13.64 -9.51
C ASP A 54 -3.35 14.38 -9.52
N ARG A 55 -4.47 13.65 -9.52
CA ARG A 55 -5.81 14.25 -9.46
C ARG A 55 -6.06 14.98 -8.14
N GLU A 56 -5.61 14.45 -7.02
CA GLU A 56 -5.71 15.12 -5.71
C GLU A 56 -4.83 16.38 -5.66
N ALA A 57 -3.63 16.33 -6.22
CA ALA A 57 -2.73 17.49 -6.33
C ALA A 57 -3.32 18.60 -7.23
N GLN A 58 -4.00 18.23 -8.32
CA GLN A 58 -4.71 19.18 -9.18
C GLN A 58 -5.90 19.85 -8.49
N LYS A 59 -6.61 19.09 -7.63
CA LYS A 59 -7.76 19.63 -6.88
C LYS A 59 -7.35 20.51 -5.71
N LYS A 60 -6.11 20.40 -5.23
CA LYS A 60 -5.62 21.25 -4.16
C LYS A 60 -5.31 22.64 -4.73
N PRO A 61 -6.08 23.68 -4.36
CA PRO A 61 -5.78 25.02 -4.85
C PRO A 61 -4.38 25.42 -4.38
N ARG A 62 -3.52 25.88 -5.30
CA ARG A 62 -2.14 26.31 -5.00
C ARG A 62 -2.09 27.49 -4.03
N PHE A 63 -3.15 28.27 -3.95
CA PHE A 63 -3.31 29.41 -3.06
C PHE A 63 -4.69 29.36 -2.39
N SER A 64 -4.76 29.69 -1.11
CA SER A 64 -6.05 29.97 -0.51
C SER A 64 -6.52 31.32 -1.06
N ILE A 65 -7.75 31.39 -1.59
CA ILE A 65 -8.33 32.65 -2.09
C ILE A 65 -8.23 33.73 -0.98
N ASN A 66 -8.40 33.33 0.27
CA ASN A 66 -8.26 34.18 1.45
C ASN A 66 -6.84 34.76 1.63
N GLU A 67 -5.78 34.00 1.31
CA GLU A 67 -4.40 34.52 1.34
C GLU A 67 -4.14 35.48 0.19
N LEU A 68 -4.69 35.20 -1.00
CA LEU A 68 -4.57 36.10 -2.14
C LEU A 68 -5.33 37.41 -1.88
N GLU A 69 -6.52 37.32 -1.30
CA GLU A 69 -7.35 38.47 -0.90
C GLU A 69 -6.66 39.28 0.20
N LYS A 70 -6.06 38.63 1.20
CA LYS A 70 -5.28 39.30 2.25
C LYS A 70 -4.04 40.01 1.67
N ALA A 71 -3.28 39.35 0.80
CA ALA A 71 -2.10 39.95 0.16
C ALA A 71 -2.47 41.13 -0.75
N LEU A 72 -3.61 41.04 -1.45
CA LEU A 72 -4.12 42.15 -2.26
C LEU A 72 -4.50 43.35 -1.38
N ASN A 73 -5.22 43.10 -0.29
CA ASN A 73 -5.67 44.16 0.61
C ASN A 73 -4.50 44.85 1.34
N ASP A 74 -3.45 44.10 1.72
CA ASP A 74 -2.21 44.67 2.27
C ASP A 74 -1.42 45.48 1.22
N SER A 75 -1.56 45.20 -0.08
CA SER A 75 -0.89 45.97 -1.14
C SER A 75 -1.61 47.27 -1.53
N MET A 76 -2.89 47.41 -1.15
CA MET A 76 -3.72 48.56 -1.45
C MET A 76 -3.74 49.63 -0.33
N ASN A 77 -3.07 49.35 0.79
CA ASN A 77 -2.95 50.24 1.95
C ASN A 77 -1.50 50.67 2.15
#